data_AF-A0A920GG61-F1
#
_entry.id   AF-A0A920GG61-F1
#
_cell.length_a   1.000
_cell.length_b   1.000
_cell.length_c   1.000
_cell.angle_alpha   90.00
_cell.angle_beta   90.00
_cell.angle_gamma   90.00
#
_symmetry.space_group_name_H-M   'P 1'
#
loop_
_entity.id
_entity.type
_entity.pdbx_description
1 polymer ?
#
loop_
_entity_poly.entity_id
_entity_poly.type
_entity_poly.pdbx_seq_one_letter_code
_entity_poly.pdbx_strand_id
1 'polypeptide(L)'
;MKLIRLGELDNKVTERLNLICDLWSKAGFNVLAYDNINQLIWEKFICNVTFSAPCTVYECSVGEIINNHDYWKVASGCALEAFEIATKKNIPLSFDAPIEYVRNFGLKMPKAKPSMYLDHL
;
A
#
# COMPACT_ATOMS: atom_id res chain seq x y z
N MET A 1 9.88 15.60 -1.31
CA MET A 1 8.84 14.73 -0.69
C MET A 1 8.44 13.64 -1.69
N LYS A 2 8.00 12.47 -1.20
CA LYS A 2 7.41 11.44 -2.09
C LYS A 2 6.10 11.96 -2.69
N LEU A 3 5.77 11.48 -3.89
CA LEU A 3 4.54 11.84 -4.59
C LEU A 3 3.30 11.42 -3.77
N ILE A 4 2.41 12.37 -3.53
CA ILE A 4 1.06 12.16 -3.01
C ILE A 4 0.13 12.07 -4.20
N ARG A 5 -0.76 11.07 -4.18
CA ARG A 5 -1.72 10.85 -5.26
C ARG A 5 -3.10 11.10 -4.70
N LEU A 6 -3.84 12.00 -5.34
CA LEU A 6 -5.21 12.34 -4.97
C LEU A 6 -6.13 11.90 -6.10
N GLY A 7 -7.33 11.45 -5.77
CA GLY A 7 -8.31 11.10 -6.78
C GLY A 7 -9.72 11.03 -6.22
N GLU A 8 -10.69 11.07 -7.12
CA GLU A 8 -12.12 11.00 -6.79
C GLU A 8 -12.58 9.55 -6.68
N LEU A 9 -13.56 9.29 -5.82
CA LEU A 9 -14.10 7.94 -5.63
C LEU A 9 -14.83 7.41 -6.88
N ASP A 10 -15.37 8.30 -7.72
CA ASP A 10 -16.02 7.96 -8.99
C ASP A 10 -15.05 7.88 -10.18
N ASN A 11 -13.74 7.90 -9.89
CA ASN A 11 -12.64 7.78 -10.85
C ASN A 11 -12.62 8.85 -11.95
N LYS A 12 -12.92 10.10 -11.61
CA LYS A 12 -12.84 11.24 -12.54
C LYS A 12 -11.85 12.29 -12.07
N VAL A 13 -11.19 12.92 -13.02
CA VAL A 13 -10.46 14.16 -12.75
C VAL A 13 -11.44 15.32 -12.83
N THR A 14 -11.85 15.82 -11.67
CA THR A 14 -12.80 16.93 -11.53
C THR A 14 -12.06 18.26 -11.35
N GLU A 15 -12.75 19.37 -11.58
CA GLU A 15 -12.25 20.70 -11.23
C GLU A 15 -11.91 20.80 -9.73
N ARG A 16 -12.74 20.19 -8.88
CA ARG A 16 -12.52 20.11 -7.44
C ARG A 16 -11.21 19.39 -7.10
N LEU A 17 -10.93 18.26 -7.75
CA LEU A 17 -9.69 17.51 -7.54
C LEU A 17 -8.47 18.35 -7.94
N ASN A 18 -8.54 19.03 -9.09
CA ASN A 18 -7.46 19.90 -9.55
C ASN A 18 -7.22 21.06 -8.58
N LEU A 19 -8.27 21.69 -8.07
CA LEU A 19 -8.17 22.76 -7.08
C LEU A 19 -7.50 22.29 -5.77
N ILE A 20 -7.79 21.07 -5.31
CA ILE A 20 -7.13 20.48 -4.14
C ILE A 20 -5.66 20.18 -4.44
N CYS A 21 -5.34 19.59 -5.60
CA CYS A 21 -3.96 19.36 -6.02
C CYS A 21 -3.16 20.67 -6.08
N ASP A 22 -3.73 21.72 -6.65
CA ASP A 22 -3.09 23.04 -6.72
C ASP A 22 -2.83 23.63 -5.33
N LEU A 23 -3.78 23.49 -4.41
CA LEU A 23 -3.63 23.94 -3.03
C LEU A 23 -2.46 23.22 -2.33
N TRP A 24 -2.37 21.90 -2.47
CA TRP A 24 -1.29 21.09 -1.87
C TRP A 24 0.06 21.40 -2.53
N SER A 25 0.08 21.57 -3.85
CA SER A 25 1.27 21.96 -4.61
C SER A 25 1.81 23.32 -4.13
N LYS A 26 0.93 24.32 -3.98
CA LYS A 26 1.29 25.65 -3.42
C LYS A 26 1.80 25.60 -1.99
N ALA A 27 1.38 24.60 -1.21
CA ALA A 27 1.89 24.33 0.13
C ALA A 27 3.23 23.57 0.14
N GLY A 28 3.81 23.25 -1.02
CA GLY A 28 5.13 22.61 -1.16
C GLY A 28 5.10 21.08 -1.25
N PHE A 29 3.92 20.47 -1.36
CA PHE A 29 3.79 19.02 -1.53
C PHE A 29 3.98 18.61 -3.00
N ASN A 30 4.65 17.49 -3.23
CA ASN A 30 4.68 16.84 -4.54
C ASN A 30 3.39 16.03 -4.71
N VAL A 31 2.43 16.51 -5.50
CA VAL A 31 1.08 15.95 -5.62
C VAL A 31 0.64 15.79 -7.08
N LEU A 32 -0.15 14.75 -7.38
CA LEU A 32 -0.74 14.51 -8.70
C LEU A 32 -2.18 14.00 -8.59
N ALA A 33 -3.06 14.53 -9.44
CA ALA A 33 -4.41 14.02 -9.65
C ALA A 33 -4.36 12.68 -10.40
N TYR A 34 -5.09 11.69 -9.92
CA TYR A 34 -5.27 10.38 -10.55
C TYR A 34 -6.74 10.19 -10.89
N ASP A 35 -6.97 9.69 -12.09
CA ASP A 35 -8.27 9.26 -12.57
C ASP A 35 -8.72 7.99 -11.86
N ASN A 36 -7.85 7.02 -11.56
CA ASN A 36 -8.22 5.79 -10.86
C ASN A 36 -7.56 5.69 -9.48
N ILE A 37 -8.22 6.25 -8.46
CA ILE A 37 -7.74 6.17 -7.08
C ILE A 37 -7.91 4.76 -6.49
N ASN A 38 -8.88 3.99 -7.01
CA ASN A 38 -9.19 2.65 -6.51
C ASN A 38 -8.02 1.68 -6.72
N GLN A 39 -7.35 1.74 -7.87
CA GLN A 39 -6.10 1.00 -8.09
C GLN A 39 -5.10 1.27 -6.96
N LEU A 40 -4.80 2.54 -6.70
CA LEU A 40 -3.80 2.94 -5.71
C LEU A 40 -4.17 2.54 -4.28
N ILE A 41 -5.46 2.61 -3.93
CA ILE A 41 -5.98 2.16 -2.64
C ILE A 41 -5.72 0.66 -2.46
N TRP A 42 -6.05 -0.16 -3.47
CA TRP A 42 -5.88 -1.61 -3.40
C TRP A 42 -4.43 -2.05 -3.39
N GLU A 43 -3.58 -1.45 -4.22
CA GLU A 43 -2.14 -1.74 -4.20
C GLU A 43 -1.52 -1.43 -2.83
N LYS A 44 -1.93 -0.31 -2.20
CA LYS A 44 -1.51 0.03 -0.85
C LYS A 44 -2.10 -0.92 0.20
N PHE A 45 -3.36 -1.31 0.05
CA PHE A 45 -4.03 -2.24 0.95
C PHE A 45 -3.32 -3.59 0.97
N ILE A 46 -2.95 -4.14 -0.20
CA ILE A 46 -2.20 -5.40 -0.32
C ILE A 46 -0.88 -5.33 0.48
N CYS A 47 -0.11 -4.25 0.35
CA CYS A 47 1.09 -4.04 1.16
C CYS A 47 0.78 -3.96 2.67
N ASN A 48 -0.27 -3.23 3.05
CA ASN A 48 -0.64 -3.06 4.46
C ASN A 48 -1.07 -4.39 5.09
N VAL A 49 -1.89 -5.21 4.42
CA VAL A 49 -2.29 -6.51 4.98
C VAL A 49 -1.14 -7.51 5.05
N THR A 50 -0.16 -7.39 4.13
CA THR A 50 1.05 -8.21 4.17
C THR A 50 1.89 -7.91 5.42
N PHE A 51 2.00 -6.65 5.82
CA PHE A 51 2.97 -6.25 6.84
C PHE A 51 2.37 -5.79 8.16
N SER A 52 1.30 -5.01 8.17
CA SER A 52 0.77 -4.36 9.38
C SER A 52 0.44 -5.37 10.47
N ALA A 53 -0.57 -6.23 10.23
CA ALA A 53 -0.98 -7.21 11.24
C ALA A 53 0.09 -8.28 11.52
N PRO A 54 0.78 -8.87 10.51
CA PRO A 54 1.84 -9.84 10.79
C PRO A 54 3.00 -9.26 11.61
N CYS A 55 3.47 -8.05 11.31
CA CYS A 55 4.51 -7.40 12.13
C CYS A 55 4.03 -7.14 13.56
N THR A 56 2.76 -6.75 13.75
CA THR A 56 2.17 -6.55 15.09
C THR A 56 2.12 -7.86 15.87
N VAL A 57 1.55 -8.92 15.29
CA VAL A 57 1.36 -10.22 15.97
C VAL A 57 2.69 -10.89 16.32
N TYR A 58 3.69 -10.79 15.43
CA TYR A 58 5.02 -11.35 15.66
C TYR A 58 5.99 -10.36 16.32
N GLU A 59 5.53 -9.16 16.67
CA GLU A 59 6.30 -8.09 17.30
C GLU A 59 7.67 -7.82 16.63
N CYS A 60 7.69 -7.79 15.30
CA CYS A 60 8.93 -7.67 14.53
C CYS A 60 8.83 -6.65 13.39
N SER A 61 9.98 -6.32 12.83
CA SER A 61 10.10 -5.41 11.68
C SER A 61 9.76 -6.11 10.36
N VAL A 62 9.51 -5.30 9.33
CA VAL A 62 9.24 -5.76 7.96
C VAL A 62 10.32 -6.72 7.44
N GLY A 63 11.59 -6.44 7.72
CA GLY A 63 12.72 -7.27 7.28
C GLY A 63 12.79 -8.61 8.03
N GLU A 64 12.45 -8.62 9.32
CA GLU A 64 12.39 -9.85 10.11
C GLU A 64 11.26 -10.78 9.63
N ILE A 65 10.09 -10.22 9.27
CA ILE A 65 9.02 -10.96 8.59
C ILE A 65 9.51 -11.59 7.28
N ILE A 66 10.18 -10.83 6.42
CA ILE A 66 10.63 -11.32 5.10
C ILE A 66 11.70 -12.40 5.21
N ASN A 67 12.57 -12.31 6.22
CA ASN A 67 13.71 -13.23 6.40
C ASN A 67 13.37 -14.48 7.21
N ASN A 68 12.20 -14.53 7.86
CA ASN A 68 11.71 -15.73 8.53
C ASN A 68 10.73 -16.49 7.63
N HIS A 69 11.06 -17.74 7.30
CA HIS A 69 10.26 -18.56 6.38
C HIS A 69 8.80 -18.71 6.82
N ASP A 70 8.55 -19.00 8.09
CA ASP A 70 7.21 -19.28 8.60
C ASP A 70 6.38 -18.00 8.73
N TYR A 71 7.00 -16.90 9.15
CA TYR A 71 6.32 -15.60 9.23
C TYR A 71 6.02 -15.06 7.84
N TRP A 72 6.96 -15.21 6.91
CA TRP A 72 6.76 -14.83 5.52
C TRP A 72 5.62 -15.62 4.87
N LYS A 73 5.48 -16.92 5.18
CA LYS A 73 4.37 -17.74 4.67
C LYS A 73 3.02 -17.16 5.07
N VAL A 74 2.85 -16.70 6.31
CA VAL A 74 1.61 -16.06 6.77
C VAL A 74 1.41 -14.69 6.11
N ALA A 75 2.42 -13.83 6.16
CA ALA A 75 2.37 -12.49 5.59
C ALA A 75 2.06 -12.49 4.08
N SER A 76 2.74 -13.35 3.32
CA SER A 76 2.53 -13.51 1.88
C SER A 76 1.17 -14.14 1.56
N GLY A 77 0.62 -14.99 2.43
CA GLY A 77 -0.76 -15.48 2.34
C GLY A 77 -1.78 -14.34 2.37
N CYS A 78 -1.63 -13.38 3.30
CA CYS A 78 -2.49 -12.19 3.36
C CYS A 78 -2.41 -11.36 2.08
N ALA A 79 -1.22 -11.25 1.47
CA ALA A 79 -1.04 -10.57 0.19
C ALA A 79 -1.82 -11.27 -0.95
N LEU A 80 -1.75 -12.61 -1.00
CA LEU A 80 -2.42 -13.42 -2.02
C LEU A 80 -3.94 -13.31 -1.91
N GLU A 81 -4.50 -13.44 -0.71
CA GLU A 81 -5.96 -13.31 -0.50
C GLU A 81 -6.47 -11.94 -0.94
N ALA A 82 -5.77 -10.86 -0.56
CA ALA A 82 -6.14 -9.51 -0.96
C ALA A 82 -6.01 -9.28 -2.48
N PHE A 83 -4.98 -9.86 -3.10
CA PHE A 83 -4.80 -9.83 -4.56
C PHE A 83 -5.95 -10.57 -5.27
N GLU A 84 -6.30 -11.78 -4.84
CA GLU A 84 -7.40 -12.56 -5.41
C GLU A 84 -8.74 -11.80 -5.34
N ILE A 85 -9.03 -11.15 -4.21
CA ILE A 85 -10.22 -10.31 -4.07
C ILE A 85 -10.17 -9.11 -5.02
N ALA A 86 -9.03 -8.43 -5.12
CA ALA A 86 -8.86 -7.30 -6.03
C ALA A 86 -9.10 -7.71 -7.49
N THR A 87 -8.57 -8.87 -7.91
CA THR A 87 -8.82 -9.45 -9.23
C THR A 87 -10.30 -9.74 -9.45
N LYS A 88 -10.99 -10.38 -8.49
CA LYS A 88 -12.44 -10.65 -8.59
C LYS A 88 -13.29 -9.38 -8.64
N LYS A 89 -12.80 -8.28 -8.07
CA LYS A 89 -13.43 -6.96 -8.12
C LYS A 89 -13.06 -6.15 -9.37
N ASN A 90 -12.29 -6.72 -10.30
CA ASN A 90 -11.79 -6.05 -11.50
C ASN A 90 -11.00 -4.77 -11.19
N ILE A 91 -10.23 -4.77 -10.10
CA ILE A 91 -9.32 -3.67 -9.81
C ILE A 91 -8.11 -3.78 -10.75
N PRO A 92 -7.75 -2.71 -11.49
CA PRO A 92 -6.67 -2.76 -12.47
C PRO A 92 -5.32 -2.57 -11.78
N LEU A 93 -4.87 -3.58 -11.03
CA LEU A 93 -3.55 -3.56 -10.37
C LEU A 93 -2.42 -3.42 -11.41
N SER A 94 -1.35 -2.71 -11.05
CA SER A 94 -0.17 -2.52 -11.92
C SER A 94 0.80 -3.70 -11.96
N PHE A 95 0.43 -4.84 -11.36
CA PHE A 95 1.28 -6.00 -11.22
C PHE A 95 0.48 -7.30 -11.23
N ASP A 96 1.08 -8.36 -11.76
CA ASP A 96 0.53 -9.72 -11.77
C ASP A 96 1.20 -10.66 -10.77
N ALA A 97 2.36 -10.26 -10.23
CA ALA A 97 3.15 -11.04 -9.27
C ALA A 97 3.07 -10.41 -7.86
N PRO A 98 1.99 -10.65 -7.10
CA PRO A 98 1.75 -9.98 -5.82
C PRO A 98 2.87 -10.20 -4.81
N ILE A 99 3.43 -11.42 -4.74
CA ILE A 99 4.50 -11.76 -3.79
C ILE A 99 5.79 -10.99 -4.08
N GLU A 100 6.19 -10.90 -5.34
CA GLU A 100 7.35 -10.12 -5.74
C GLU A 100 7.13 -8.63 -5.45
N TYR A 101 5.93 -8.12 -5.77
CA TYR A 101 5.55 -6.74 -5.52
C TYR A 101 5.68 -6.37 -4.03
N VAL A 102 5.05 -7.14 -3.12
CA VAL A 102 5.08 -6.83 -1.68
C VAL A 102 6.46 -7.07 -1.07
N ARG A 103 7.22 -8.06 -1.55
CA ARG A 103 8.60 -8.27 -1.12
C ARG A 103 9.49 -7.08 -1.50
N ASN A 104 9.41 -6.63 -2.75
CA ASN A 104 10.15 -5.47 -3.24
C ASN A 104 9.72 -4.18 -2.52
N PHE A 105 8.44 -4.05 -2.15
CA PHE A 105 7.98 -2.95 -1.31
C PHE A 105 8.62 -3.00 0.08
N GLY A 106 8.56 -4.14 0.77
CA GLY A 106 9.06 -4.28 2.14
C GLY A 106 10.59 -4.12 2.23
N LEU A 107 11.34 -4.62 1.25
CA LEU A 107 12.80 -4.46 1.18
C LEU A 107 13.28 -3.01 1.06
N LYS A 108 12.41 -2.06 0.71
CA LYS A 108 12.74 -0.62 0.75
C LYS A 108 12.81 -0.06 2.18
N MET A 109 12.29 -0.78 3.17
CA MET A 109 12.21 -0.33 4.56
C MET A 109 12.31 -1.50 5.55
N PRO A 110 13.39 -2.30 5.52
CA PRO A 110 13.47 -3.55 6.29
C PRO A 110 13.45 -3.33 7.81
N LYS A 111 13.89 -2.16 8.29
CA LYS A 111 13.89 -1.82 9.73
C LYS A 111 12.58 -1.19 10.20
N ALA A 112 11.61 -0.99 9.32
CA ALA A 112 10.36 -0.33 9.68
C ALA A 112 9.49 -1.25 10.55
N LYS A 113 8.89 -0.65 11.58
CA LYS A 113 7.72 -1.16 12.27
C LYS A 113 6.49 -0.48 11.66
N PRO A 114 5.52 -1.23 11.08
CA PRO A 114 4.31 -0.64 10.52
C PRO A 114 3.53 0.14 11.58
N SER A 115 2.70 1.09 11.16
CA SER A 115 1.93 1.95 12.08
C SER A 115 1.08 1.14 13.06
N MET A 116 0.41 0.07 12.61
CA MET A 116 -0.38 -0.80 13.48
C MET A 116 0.45 -1.47 14.59
N TYR A 117 1.74 -1.77 14.34
CA TYR A 117 2.61 -2.29 15.38
C TYR A 117 2.98 -1.18 16.36
N LEU A 118 3.26 0.02 15.87
CA LEU A 118 3.53 1.18 16.73
C LEU A 118 2.32 1.61 17.56
N ASP A 119 1.11 1.49 17.04
CA ASP A 119 -0.15 1.79 17.74
C ASP A 119 -0.44 0.78 18.87
N HIS A 120 0.14 -0.43 18.79
CA HIS A 120 -0.02 -1.48 19.78
C HIS A 120 0.94 -1.34 20.98
N LEU A 121 2.09 -0.68 20.79
CA LEU A 121 3.10 -0.44 21.83
C LEU A 121 2.64 0.61 22.86
#